data_AF-A0A6A5S6Y7-F1
#
_entry.id   AF-A0A6A5S6Y7-F1
#
_cell.length_a   1.000
_cell.length_b   1.000
_cell.length_c   1.000
_cell.angle_alpha   90.00
_cell.angle_beta   90.00
_cell.angle_gamma   90.00
#
_symmetry.space_group_name_H-M   'P 1'
#
loop_
_entity.id
_entity.type
_entity.pdbx_description
1 polymer ?
#
loop_
_entity_poly.entity_id
_entity_poly.type
_entity_poly.pdbx_seq_one_letter_code
_entity_poly.pdbx_strand_id
1 'polypeptide(L)'
;MVRLFVPEGEGQHPLTRPHPRTVPAQPEIISAPWRASIAAAGFTGFLALCGRSRPGTFLKSAAFLGVVDLSWTVAGLYGRQELNRGVFTMDKIEPKPSKLWESTKHWTTEDAALGGGAMGIFMAMGPRSLPGVYGLTRFLGAATVGCALGFKAGQAFLVRIPPQLLTLLDEADTMTRHHEYERLLQKEEAKASLSRVGKLALSYQTSPYMRILRSPLQVGGMGGLTARQHHHSHDAPHVHGSLAARVAEMDQYTVVQVEFKQGELSGPDIEQGYRAYKDELQTRDSTSLQEWLERTQHLKQKTASEMQYVWQYLGEREQAFYQLVHEDREKDIVRRELQLLNNMASDLVTRCAILGYHESDAVKRLQQIEAKDSDSATAIASYETPRHGIETEQMDNYGPRVVTEQIRTTWSIQKQVVSDIERSLSYYEALQPGESTLDAERRKQLRQNAESMRRNVEATERLLNHFEQQVREADEQVKK
;
A
#
# COMPACT_ATOMS: atom_id res chain seq x y z
N MET A 1 -7.67 -3.64 14.80
CA MET A 1 -6.40 -2.97 14.43
C MET A 1 -5.33 -3.58 15.29
N VAL A 2 -4.61 -4.51 14.70
CA VAL A 2 -3.61 -5.33 15.39
C VAL A 2 -2.34 -5.41 14.58
N ARG A 3 -1.23 -5.48 15.30
CA ARG A 3 0.07 -5.86 14.76
C ARG A 3 0.44 -7.24 15.30
N LEU A 4 0.67 -8.23 14.44
CA LEU A 4 0.85 -9.63 14.82
C LEU A 4 2.33 -10.02 14.87
N PHE A 5 2.66 -10.94 15.77
CA PHE A 5 3.98 -11.59 15.87
C PHE A 5 5.17 -10.63 15.95
N VAL A 6 5.07 -9.61 16.82
CA VAL A 6 6.15 -8.66 17.06
C VAL A 6 7.40 -9.41 17.55
N PRO A 7 8.54 -9.30 16.85
CA PRO A 7 9.75 -10.05 17.20
C PRO A 7 10.32 -9.64 18.56
N GLU A 8 11.03 -10.58 19.18
CA GLU A 8 11.83 -10.33 20.36
C GLU A 8 12.91 -9.27 20.05
N GLY A 9 13.09 -8.30 20.94
CA GLY A 9 14.10 -7.27 20.79
C GLY A 9 13.80 -6.18 19.75
N GLU A 10 12.55 -6.01 19.32
CA GLU A 10 12.21 -5.01 18.30
C GLU A 10 12.67 -3.59 18.70
N GLY A 11 13.43 -2.96 17.80
CA GLY A 11 13.97 -1.61 17.96
C GLY A 11 15.15 -1.48 18.91
N GLN A 12 15.66 -2.58 19.48
CA GLN A 12 16.86 -2.55 20.32
C GLN A 12 18.15 -2.81 19.55
N HIS A 13 18.06 -3.50 18.41
CA HIS A 13 19.22 -3.88 17.61
C HIS A 13 18.91 -3.77 16.11
N PRO A 14 19.91 -3.50 15.24
CA PRO A 14 19.74 -3.48 13.79
C PRO A 14 19.10 -4.74 13.19
N LEU A 15 19.32 -5.91 13.81
CA LEU A 15 18.71 -7.18 13.38
C LEU A 15 17.18 -7.23 13.50
N THR A 16 16.64 -6.46 14.44
CA THR A 16 15.24 -6.46 14.82
C THR A 16 14.69 -5.04 14.68
N ARG A 17 15.04 -4.38 13.57
CA ARG A 17 14.52 -3.04 13.25
C ARG A 17 12.98 -3.06 13.19
N PRO A 18 12.31 -2.04 13.75
CA PRO A 18 10.87 -1.91 13.57
C PRO A 18 10.57 -1.63 12.10
N HIS A 19 9.62 -2.39 11.55
CA HIS A 19 9.13 -2.12 10.20
C HIS A 19 8.22 -0.89 10.20
N PRO A 20 8.05 -0.20 9.06
CA PRO A 20 7.05 0.84 8.91
C PRO A 20 5.67 0.34 9.36
N ARG A 21 4.86 1.19 10.00
CA ARG A 21 3.60 0.75 10.63
C ARG A 21 2.58 0.17 9.65
N THR A 22 2.69 0.51 8.37
CA THR A 22 1.85 -0.01 7.29
C THR A 22 2.28 -1.40 6.81
N VAL A 23 3.50 -1.82 7.14
CA VAL A 23 4.10 -3.11 6.78
C VAL A 23 3.90 -4.09 7.96
N PRO A 24 3.62 -5.37 7.70
CA PRO A 24 3.45 -6.36 8.76
C PRO A 24 4.72 -6.50 9.60
N ALA A 25 4.60 -6.86 10.88
CA ALA A 25 5.79 -7.04 11.73
C ALA A 25 6.64 -8.24 11.29
N GLN A 26 5.98 -9.26 10.73
CA GLN A 26 6.60 -10.44 10.15
C GLN A 26 6.07 -10.67 8.73
N PRO A 27 6.64 -10.01 7.71
CA PRO A 27 6.16 -10.12 6.33
C PRO A 27 6.18 -11.57 5.82
N GLU A 28 7.09 -12.40 6.30
CA GLU A 28 7.18 -13.81 5.91
C GLU A 28 5.98 -14.64 6.36
N ILE A 29 5.44 -14.42 7.57
CA ILE A 29 4.25 -15.14 8.06
C ILE A 29 3.02 -14.69 7.28
N ILE A 30 2.85 -13.39 7.12
CA ILE A 30 1.64 -12.81 6.53
C ILE A 30 1.57 -13.09 5.02
N SER A 31 2.73 -13.22 4.36
CA SER A 31 2.80 -13.61 2.94
C SER A 31 2.75 -15.13 2.70
N ALA A 32 2.87 -15.97 3.74
CA ALA A 32 2.84 -17.43 3.58
C ALA A 32 1.56 -17.93 2.88
N PRO A 33 0.34 -17.48 3.24
CA PRO A 33 -0.88 -17.86 2.52
C PRO A 33 -0.86 -17.48 1.04
N TRP A 34 -0.23 -16.35 0.70
CA TRP A 34 -0.08 -15.90 -0.69
C TRP A 34 0.86 -16.83 -1.49
N ARG A 35 2.04 -17.17 -0.94
CA ARG A 35 2.97 -18.11 -1.58
C ARG A 35 2.34 -19.49 -1.77
N ALA A 36 1.65 -19.98 -0.74
CA ALA A 36 0.92 -21.24 -0.79
C ALA A 36 -0.18 -21.22 -1.87
N SER A 37 -0.89 -20.10 -2.01
CA SER A 37 -1.94 -19.94 -3.04
C SER A 37 -1.35 -19.91 -4.45
N ILE A 38 -0.21 -19.24 -4.67
CA ILE A 38 0.50 -19.29 -5.97
C ILE A 38 0.94 -20.72 -6.29
N ALA A 39 1.58 -21.40 -5.34
CA ALA A 39 2.03 -22.78 -5.53
C ALA A 39 0.83 -23.72 -5.81
N ALA A 40 -0.28 -23.53 -5.11
CA ALA A 40 -1.53 -24.26 -5.35
C ALA A 40 -2.12 -23.97 -6.74
N ALA A 41 -2.07 -22.73 -7.20
CA ALA A 41 -2.52 -22.34 -8.54
C ALA A 41 -1.65 -23.02 -9.62
N GLY A 42 -0.32 -22.96 -9.48
CA GLY A 42 0.61 -23.64 -10.39
C GLY A 42 0.39 -25.15 -10.42
N PHE A 43 0.26 -25.78 -9.26
CA PHE A 43 -0.03 -27.22 -9.16
C PHE A 43 -1.38 -27.59 -9.76
N THR A 44 -2.41 -26.79 -9.53
CA THR A 44 -3.75 -27.01 -10.11
C THR A 44 -3.74 -26.83 -11.62
N GLY A 45 -3.03 -25.82 -12.12
CA GLY A 45 -2.83 -25.60 -13.56
C GLY A 45 -2.11 -26.78 -14.22
N PHE A 46 -1.06 -27.31 -13.59
CA PHE A 46 -0.37 -28.51 -14.05
C PHE A 46 -1.30 -29.73 -14.09
N LEU A 47 -2.12 -29.95 -13.05
CA LEU A 47 -3.11 -31.03 -13.06
C LEU A 47 -4.20 -30.83 -14.12
N ALA A 48 -4.57 -29.58 -14.42
CA ALA A 48 -5.53 -29.25 -15.47
C ALA A 48 -4.96 -29.61 -16.85
N LEU A 49 -3.70 -29.28 -17.12
CA LEU A 49 -3.01 -29.68 -18.35
C LEU A 49 -2.95 -31.22 -18.51
N CYS A 50 -2.80 -31.95 -17.40
CA CYS A 50 -2.85 -33.41 -17.39
C CYS A 50 -4.26 -34.01 -17.46
N GLY A 51 -5.34 -33.20 -17.59
CA GLY A 51 -6.73 -33.67 -17.56
C GLY A 51 -7.18 -34.26 -16.22
N ARG A 52 -6.46 -33.97 -15.13
CA ARG A 52 -6.68 -34.51 -13.78
C ARG A 52 -7.24 -33.49 -12.78
N SER A 53 -7.46 -32.24 -13.20
CA SER A 53 -8.06 -31.23 -12.33
C SER A 53 -9.55 -31.52 -12.10
N ARG A 54 -9.96 -31.59 -10.83
CA ARG A 54 -11.35 -31.76 -10.41
C ARG A 54 -11.82 -30.49 -9.69
N PRO A 55 -13.13 -30.23 -9.60
CA PRO A 55 -13.64 -29.15 -8.76
C PRO A 55 -13.07 -29.23 -7.35
N GLY A 56 -12.54 -28.11 -6.85
CA GLY A 56 -11.96 -28.02 -5.52
C GLY A 56 -10.49 -28.45 -5.39
N THR A 57 -9.81 -28.88 -6.47
CA THR A 57 -8.38 -29.22 -6.43
C THR A 57 -7.54 -28.04 -5.90
N PHE A 58 -7.81 -26.82 -6.38
CA PHE A 58 -7.11 -25.62 -5.92
C PHE A 58 -7.19 -25.41 -4.41
N LEU A 59 -8.38 -25.49 -3.83
CA LEU A 59 -8.59 -25.30 -2.39
C LEU A 59 -7.94 -26.41 -1.55
N LYS A 60 -7.97 -27.66 -2.02
CA LYS A 60 -7.28 -28.77 -1.35
C LYS A 60 -5.77 -28.55 -1.36
N SER A 61 -5.22 -28.15 -2.50
CA SER A 61 -3.81 -27.84 -2.65
C SER A 61 -3.41 -26.63 -1.82
N ALA A 62 -4.22 -25.57 -1.80
CA ALA A 62 -3.99 -24.37 -0.98
C ALA A 62 -4.01 -24.70 0.53
N ALA A 63 -4.93 -25.58 0.97
CA ALA A 63 -4.95 -26.04 2.36
C ALA A 63 -3.66 -26.79 2.73
N PHE A 64 -3.27 -27.78 1.90
CA PHE A 64 -2.07 -28.58 2.16
C PHE A 64 -0.79 -27.75 2.10
N LEU A 65 -0.60 -27.01 1.01
CA LEU A 65 0.58 -26.15 0.82
C LEU A 65 0.60 -25.00 1.82
N GLY A 66 -0.56 -24.50 2.25
CA GLY A 66 -0.67 -23.48 3.30
C GLY A 66 -0.14 -23.98 4.63
N VAL A 67 -0.53 -25.19 5.05
CA VAL A 67 0.00 -25.80 6.28
C VAL A 67 1.50 -26.06 6.18
N VAL A 68 1.97 -26.57 5.03
CA VAL A 68 3.39 -26.84 4.81
C VAL A 68 4.21 -25.54 4.81
N ASP A 69 3.81 -24.52 4.05
CA ASP A 69 4.53 -23.24 3.96
C ASP A 69 4.52 -22.48 5.29
N LEU A 70 3.39 -22.49 6.00
CA LEU A 70 3.30 -21.86 7.31
C LEU A 70 4.20 -22.58 8.32
N SER A 71 4.19 -23.92 8.35
CA SER A 71 5.05 -24.71 9.24
C SER A 71 6.53 -24.46 8.95
N TRP A 72 6.90 -24.42 7.67
CA TRP A 72 8.26 -24.11 7.23
C TRP A 72 8.67 -22.69 7.64
N THR A 73 7.78 -21.72 7.46
CA THR A 73 8.03 -20.32 7.82
C THR A 73 8.18 -20.13 9.32
N VAL A 74 7.31 -20.76 10.12
CA VAL A 74 7.37 -20.73 11.58
C VAL A 74 8.66 -21.37 12.08
N ALA A 75 9.06 -22.51 11.52
CA ALA A 75 10.34 -23.15 11.85
C ALA A 75 11.54 -22.26 11.50
N GLY A 76 11.50 -21.61 10.33
CA GLY A 76 12.52 -20.65 9.91
C GLY A 76 12.62 -19.43 10.83
N LEU A 77 11.49 -18.88 11.26
CA LEU A 77 11.44 -17.76 12.19
C LEU A 77 11.91 -18.13 13.60
N TYR A 78 11.51 -19.29 14.09
CA TYR A 78 12.02 -19.80 15.36
C TYR A 78 13.54 -19.97 15.31
N GLY A 79 14.07 -20.54 14.23
CA GLY A 79 15.52 -20.63 14.00
C GLY A 79 16.19 -19.25 14.01
N ARG A 80 15.59 -18.23 13.38
CA ARG A 80 16.11 -16.86 13.40
C ARG A 80 16.06 -16.21 14.78
N GLN A 81 15.01 -16.45 15.56
CA GLN A 81 14.90 -15.94 16.93
C GLN A 81 16.03 -16.49 17.80
N GLU A 82 16.34 -17.78 17.67
CA GLU A 82 17.46 -18.41 18.38
C GLU A 82 18.82 -17.80 17.97
N LEU A 83 19.01 -17.51 16.68
CA LEU A 83 20.23 -16.81 16.22
C LEU A 83 20.32 -15.39 16.78
N ASN A 84 19.21 -14.64 16.75
CA ASN A 84 19.15 -13.28 17.26
C ASN A 84 19.45 -13.24 18.77
N ARG A 85 18.95 -14.22 19.55
CA ARG A 85 19.32 -14.37 20.97
C ARG A 85 20.81 -14.57 21.19
N GLY A 86 21.46 -15.37 20.33
CA GLY A 86 22.92 -15.53 20.35
C GLY A 86 23.65 -14.21 20.10
N VAL A 87 23.16 -13.40 19.15
CA VAL A 87 23.71 -12.07 18.87
C VAL A 87 23.46 -11.10 20.03
N PHE A 88 22.26 -11.08 20.61
CA PHE A 88 21.96 -10.25 21.78
C PHE A 88 22.84 -10.60 22.98
N THR A 89 23.09 -11.90 23.20
CA THR A 89 24.02 -12.37 24.25
C THR A 89 25.44 -11.88 23.97
N MET A 90 25.89 -11.97 22.72
CA MET A 90 27.20 -11.48 22.29
C MET A 90 27.36 -9.96 22.50
N ASP A 91 26.32 -9.18 22.28
CA ASP A 91 26.32 -7.73 22.42
C ASP A 91 25.88 -7.25 23.82
N LYS A 92 25.63 -8.19 24.74
CA LYS A 92 25.16 -7.93 26.11
C LYS A 92 23.88 -7.07 26.16
N ILE A 93 22.97 -7.31 25.22
CA ILE A 93 21.67 -6.66 25.15
C ILE A 93 20.63 -7.58 25.78
N GLU A 94 19.85 -7.07 26.73
CA GLU A 94 18.67 -7.76 27.25
C GLU A 94 17.47 -7.49 26.32
N PRO A 95 16.99 -8.49 25.57
CA PRO A 95 15.97 -8.27 24.57
C PRO A 95 14.58 -8.15 25.20
N LYS A 96 13.77 -7.23 24.67
CA LYS A 96 12.35 -7.12 25.01
C LYS A 96 11.62 -8.39 24.56
N PRO A 97 10.70 -8.93 25.37
CA PRO A 97 9.98 -10.15 25.03
C PRO A 97 9.16 -9.96 23.75
N SER A 98 9.08 -11.02 22.94
CA SER A 98 8.20 -11.06 21.76
C SER A 98 6.74 -10.90 22.16
N LYS A 99 5.94 -10.20 21.36
CA LYS A 99 4.48 -10.08 21.57
C LYS A 99 3.73 -10.80 20.46
N LEU A 100 2.72 -11.60 20.82
CA LEU A 100 1.85 -12.26 19.84
C LEU A 100 1.02 -11.25 19.07
N TRP A 101 0.54 -10.21 19.75
CA TRP A 101 -0.19 -9.12 19.13
C TRP A 101 0.05 -7.82 19.89
N GLU A 102 -0.09 -6.71 19.18
CA GLU A 102 -0.04 -5.36 19.72
C GLU A 102 -1.18 -4.54 19.10
N SER A 103 -1.92 -3.80 19.93
CA SER A 103 -3.01 -2.95 19.43
C SER A 103 -2.45 -1.75 18.67
N THR A 104 -3.00 -1.47 17.49
CA THR A 104 -2.61 -0.32 16.66
C THR A 104 -3.77 0.67 16.49
N LYS A 105 -3.44 1.94 16.25
CA LYS A 105 -4.44 3.00 15.97
C LYS A 105 -4.89 3.05 14.51
N HIS A 106 -4.22 2.33 13.61
CA HIS A 106 -4.44 2.39 12.17
C HIS A 106 -4.60 0.98 11.61
N TRP A 107 -5.33 0.88 10.51
CA TRP A 107 -5.48 -0.36 9.76
C TRP A 107 -4.12 -0.82 9.22
N THR A 108 -3.84 -2.09 9.42
CA THR A 108 -2.61 -2.73 8.93
C THR A 108 -2.95 -3.77 7.87
N THR A 109 -1.94 -4.20 7.11
CA THR A 109 -2.08 -5.36 6.21
C THR A 109 -2.44 -6.65 6.94
N GLU A 110 -2.14 -6.73 8.25
CA GLU A 110 -2.43 -7.88 9.09
C GLU A 110 -3.92 -7.95 9.43
N ASP A 111 -4.55 -6.79 9.69
CA ASP A 111 -6.01 -6.69 9.81
C ASP A 111 -6.71 -7.12 8.51
N ALA A 112 -6.20 -6.67 7.36
CA ALA A 112 -6.76 -7.03 6.05
C ALA A 112 -6.61 -8.54 5.76
N ALA A 113 -5.46 -9.13 6.09
CA ALA A 113 -5.24 -10.57 5.96
C ALA A 113 -6.17 -11.39 6.89
N LEU A 114 -6.28 -11.01 8.16
CA LEU A 114 -7.19 -11.67 9.10
C LEU A 114 -8.65 -11.55 8.66
N GLY A 115 -9.08 -10.36 8.23
CA GLY A 115 -10.42 -10.11 7.71
C GLY A 115 -10.71 -10.96 6.47
N GLY A 116 -9.77 -11.03 5.53
CA GLY A 116 -9.87 -11.90 4.36
C GLY A 116 -9.98 -13.38 4.74
N GLY A 117 -9.17 -13.85 5.70
CA GLY A 117 -9.24 -15.21 6.23
C GLY A 117 -10.59 -15.55 6.86
N ALA A 118 -11.11 -14.65 7.70
CA ALA A 118 -12.43 -14.78 8.31
C ALA A 118 -13.55 -14.84 7.25
N MET A 119 -13.47 -13.99 6.22
CA MET A 119 -14.41 -14.00 5.10
C MET A 119 -14.33 -15.33 4.32
N GLY A 120 -13.13 -15.87 4.11
CA GLY A 120 -12.92 -17.18 3.51
C GLY A 120 -13.56 -18.32 4.31
N ILE A 121 -13.40 -18.32 5.64
CA ILE A 121 -14.06 -19.29 6.53
C ILE A 121 -15.59 -19.15 6.45
N PHE A 122 -16.10 -17.92 6.45
CA PHE A 122 -17.52 -17.64 6.33
C PHE A 122 -18.08 -18.19 5.00
N MET A 123 -17.40 -17.94 3.87
CA MET A 123 -17.76 -18.51 2.57
C MET A 123 -17.75 -20.04 2.57
N ALA A 124 -16.80 -20.65 3.28
CA ALA A 124 -16.69 -22.10 3.41
C ALA A 124 -17.81 -22.73 4.26
N MET A 125 -18.56 -21.97 5.06
CA MET A 125 -19.72 -22.53 5.78
C MET A 125 -20.82 -22.98 4.81
N GLY A 126 -20.96 -22.31 3.66
CA GLY A 126 -21.88 -22.71 2.60
C GLY A 126 -21.41 -23.99 1.90
N PRO A 127 -22.14 -25.12 1.98
CA PRO A 127 -21.72 -26.34 1.27
C PRO A 127 -21.83 -26.20 -0.25
N ARG A 128 -22.61 -25.25 -0.75
CA ARG A 128 -22.82 -24.99 -2.19
C ARG A 128 -21.78 -24.06 -2.81
N SER A 129 -21.08 -23.25 -2.02
CA SER A 129 -20.15 -22.24 -2.53
C SER A 129 -18.83 -22.85 -3.03
N LEU A 130 -18.39 -23.97 -2.45
CA LEU A 130 -17.10 -24.60 -2.74
C LEU A 130 -17.26 -26.09 -3.10
N PRO A 131 -17.75 -26.40 -4.32
CA PRO A 131 -18.01 -27.78 -4.73
C PRO A 131 -16.71 -28.60 -4.82
N GLY A 132 -16.78 -29.87 -4.41
CA GLY A 132 -15.69 -30.83 -4.53
C GLY A 132 -14.67 -30.84 -3.38
N VAL A 133 -14.84 -30.00 -2.35
CA VAL A 133 -14.02 -30.00 -1.13
C VAL A 133 -14.88 -30.21 0.11
N TYR A 134 -14.46 -31.11 0.99
CA TYR A 134 -15.20 -31.48 2.20
C TYR A 134 -14.29 -31.43 3.44
N GLY A 135 -14.92 -31.31 4.61
CA GLY A 135 -14.23 -31.33 5.90
C GLY A 135 -13.30 -30.15 6.14
N LEU A 136 -12.23 -30.36 6.92
CA LEU A 136 -11.28 -29.34 7.33
C LEU A 136 -10.53 -28.70 6.15
N THR A 137 -10.25 -29.46 5.09
CA THR A 137 -9.55 -28.94 3.90
C THR A 137 -10.32 -27.81 3.21
N ARG A 138 -11.66 -27.81 3.31
CA ARG A 138 -12.52 -26.73 2.80
C ARG A 138 -12.27 -25.43 3.55
N PHE A 139 -12.30 -25.50 4.88
CA PHE A 139 -12.12 -24.33 5.74
C PHE A 139 -10.69 -23.81 5.69
N LEU A 140 -9.68 -24.68 5.80
CA LEU A 140 -8.28 -24.29 5.73
C LEU A 140 -7.91 -23.72 4.36
N GLY A 141 -8.39 -24.33 3.27
CA GLY A 141 -8.16 -23.82 1.92
C GLY A 141 -8.78 -22.45 1.72
N ALA A 142 -10.05 -22.28 2.12
CA ALA A 142 -10.74 -21.01 1.98
C ALA A 142 -10.14 -19.92 2.88
N ALA A 143 -9.74 -20.24 4.10
CA ALA A 143 -9.04 -19.33 4.99
C ALA A 143 -7.69 -18.90 4.40
N THR A 144 -6.91 -19.83 3.85
CA THR A 144 -5.60 -19.55 3.24
C THR A 144 -5.75 -18.60 2.05
N VAL A 145 -6.70 -18.88 1.16
CA VAL A 145 -6.98 -18.03 -0.02
C VAL A 145 -7.52 -16.67 0.43
N GLY A 146 -8.42 -16.65 1.41
CA GLY A 146 -8.94 -15.42 2.01
C GLY A 146 -7.84 -14.53 2.60
N CYS A 147 -6.94 -15.11 3.40
CA CYS A 147 -5.77 -14.41 3.93
C CYS A 147 -4.86 -13.87 2.83
N ALA A 148 -4.63 -14.67 1.77
CA ALA A 148 -3.80 -14.27 0.63
C ALA A 148 -4.37 -13.06 -0.11
N LEU A 149 -5.68 -13.07 -0.38
CA LEU A 149 -6.39 -11.95 -1.01
C LEU A 149 -6.42 -10.73 -0.10
N GLY A 150 -6.73 -10.92 1.19
CA GLY A 150 -6.74 -9.86 2.19
C GLY A 150 -5.37 -9.18 2.33
N PHE A 151 -4.29 -9.97 2.36
CA PHE A 151 -2.93 -9.44 2.37
C PHE A 151 -2.62 -8.62 1.12
N LYS A 152 -2.96 -9.11 -0.08
CA LYS A 152 -2.69 -8.37 -1.32
C LYS A 152 -3.53 -7.11 -1.47
N ALA A 153 -4.80 -7.15 -1.08
CA ALA A 153 -5.63 -5.95 -1.01
C ALA A 153 -5.05 -4.96 0.01
N GLY A 154 -4.68 -5.42 1.21
CA GLY A 154 -4.02 -4.59 2.21
C GLY A 154 -2.71 -3.98 1.69
N GLN A 155 -1.90 -4.75 0.96
CA GLN A 155 -0.67 -4.25 0.36
C GLN A 155 -0.96 -3.17 -0.70
N ALA A 156 -1.99 -3.34 -1.53
CA ALA A 156 -2.34 -2.38 -2.56
C ALA A 156 -2.93 -1.07 -1.99
N PHE A 157 -3.78 -1.17 -0.96
CA PHE A 157 -4.53 -0.01 -0.45
C PHE A 157 -3.93 0.65 0.80
N LEU A 158 -3.21 -0.10 1.64
CA LEU A 158 -2.68 0.41 2.92
C LEU A 158 -1.17 0.72 2.86
N VAL A 159 -0.42 0.01 2.02
CA VAL A 159 1.03 0.21 1.91
C VAL A 159 1.32 1.29 0.86
N ARG A 160 1.42 2.53 1.33
CA ARG A 160 1.77 3.71 0.49
C ARG A 160 3.27 3.87 0.22
N ILE A 161 4.07 2.83 0.46
CA ILE A 161 5.52 2.85 0.25
C ILE A 161 5.81 2.21 -1.10
N PRO A 162 6.60 2.86 -1.99
CA PRO A 162 7.03 2.27 -3.25
C PRO A 162 7.66 0.88 -3.06
N PRO A 163 7.31 -0.12 -3.88
CA PRO A 163 7.80 -1.49 -3.72
C PRO A 163 9.33 -1.57 -3.81
N GLN A 164 9.95 -0.74 -4.65
CA GLN A 164 11.41 -0.65 -4.81
C GLN A 164 12.12 -0.27 -3.50
N LEU A 165 11.51 0.60 -2.68
CA LEU A 165 12.08 0.97 -1.39
C LEU A 165 11.93 -0.16 -0.37
N LEU A 166 10.79 -0.87 -0.39
CA LEU A 166 10.60 -2.04 0.48
C LEU A 166 11.61 -3.14 0.16
N THR A 167 11.86 -3.42 -1.13
CA THR A 167 12.87 -4.41 -1.53
C THR A 167 14.26 -4.00 -1.08
N LEU A 168 14.62 -2.72 -1.22
CA LEU A 168 15.92 -2.22 -0.74
C LEU A 168 16.07 -2.33 0.78
N LEU A 169 15.00 -2.06 1.52
CA LEU A 169 14.98 -2.20 2.98
C LEU A 169 15.13 -3.67 3.41
N ASP A 170 14.40 -4.58 2.76
CA ASP A 170 14.51 -6.02 3.01
C ASP A 170 15.92 -6.53 2.68
N GLU A 171 16.51 -6.08 1.57
CA GLU A 171 17.89 -6.40 1.22
C GLU A 171 18.88 -5.92 2.30
N ALA A 172 18.77 -4.68 2.76
CA ALA A 172 19.61 -4.14 3.83
C ALA A 172 19.48 -4.93 5.14
N ASP A 173 18.25 -5.33 5.50
CA ASP A 173 17.99 -6.14 6.69
C ASP A 173 18.57 -7.56 6.54
N THR A 174 18.51 -8.16 5.34
CA THR A 174 19.13 -9.48 5.09
C THR A 174 20.66 -9.45 5.16
N MET A 175 21.29 -8.39 4.66
CA MET A 175 22.74 -8.21 4.76
C MET A 175 23.19 -8.04 6.20
N THR A 176 22.48 -7.20 6.95
CA THR A 176 22.71 -7.00 8.39
C THR A 176 22.66 -8.33 9.14
N ARG A 177 21.63 -9.14 8.87
CA ARG A 177 21.52 -10.50 9.43
C ARG A 177 22.70 -11.37 9.05
N HIS A 178 23.09 -11.37 7.79
CA HIS A 178 24.20 -12.19 7.34
C HIS A 178 25.51 -11.85 8.04
N HIS A 179 25.85 -10.56 8.12
CA HIS A 179 27.05 -10.09 8.80
C HIS A 179 27.06 -10.47 10.29
N GLU A 180 25.96 -10.24 11.00
CA GLU A 180 25.85 -10.58 12.41
C GLU A 180 25.92 -12.09 12.66
N TYR A 181 25.36 -12.90 11.76
CA TYR A 181 25.47 -14.36 11.85
C TYR A 181 26.88 -14.86 11.52
N GLU A 182 27.62 -14.20 10.63
CA GLU A 182 29.05 -14.46 10.44
C GLU A 182 29.86 -14.08 11.68
N ARG A 183 29.55 -12.96 12.33
CA ARG A 183 30.19 -12.54 13.60
C ARG A 183 29.90 -13.53 14.72
N LEU A 184 28.66 -14.02 14.81
CA LEU A 184 28.26 -15.09 15.71
C LEU A 184 29.03 -16.39 15.43
N LEU A 185 29.34 -16.67 14.15
CA LEU A 185 30.15 -17.81 13.76
C LEU A 185 31.64 -17.67 14.12
N GLN A 186 32.12 -16.50 14.53
CA GLN A 186 33.51 -16.33 14.96
C GLN A 186 33.70 -16.46 16.47
N LYS A 187 32.64 -16.26 17.28
CA LYS A 187 32.73 -16.29 18.75
C LYS A 187 32.21 -17.60 19.34
N GLU A 188 33.11 -18.42 19.88
CA GLU A 188 32.77 -19.73 20.45
C GLU A 188 31.81 -19.65 21.67
N GLU A 189 31.97 -18.65 22.54
CA GLU A 189 31.09 -18.45 23.70
C GLU A 189 29.63 -18.21 23.27
N ALA A 190 29.44 -17.38 22.24
CA ALA A 190 28.11 -17.06 21.73
C ALA A 190 27.50 -18.24 20.96
N LYS A 191 28.28 -19.04 20.23
CA LYS A 191 27.82 -20.31 19.65
C LYS A 191 27.41 -21.32 20.71
N ALA A 192 28.13 -21.37 21.83
CA ALA A 192 27.84 -22.29 22.93
C ALA A 192 26.47 -21.96 23.57
N SER A 193 26.08 -20.69 23.59
CA SER A 193 24.76 -20.24 24.07
C SER A 193 23.57 -20.66 23.20
N LEU A 194 23.82 -21.03 21.93
CA LEU A 194 22.75 -21.43 21.01
C LEU A 194 22.19 -22.82 21.36
N SER A 195 20.87 -22.95 21.27
CA SER A 195 20.21 -24.26 21.31
C SER A 195 20.63 -25.16 20.13
N ARG A 196 20.27 -26.45 20.18
CA ARG A 196 20.50 -27.37 19.06
C ARG A 196 19.82 -26.88 17.76
N VAL A 197 18.64 -26.27 17.89
CA VAL A 197 17.91 -25.68 16.77
C VAL A 197 18.62 -24.43 16.27
N GLY A 198 19.10 -23.56 17.17
CA GLY A 198 19.92 -22.40 16.81
C GLY A 198 21.21 -22.78 16.07
N LYS A 199 21.90 -23.84 16.49
CA LYS A 199 23.10 -24.35 15.82
C LYS A 199 22.80 -24.88 14.41
N LEU A 200 21.68 -25.59 14.23
CA LEU A 200 21.23 -26.07 12.92
C LEU A 200 20.78 -24.91 12.03
N ALA A 201 20.09 -23.92 12.60
CA ALA A 201 19.73 -22.70 11.88
C ALA A 201 20.98 -21.93 11.44
N LEU A 202 21.99 -21.83 12.32
CA LEU A 202 23.26 -21.16 12.00
C LEU A 202 23.94 -21.87 10.82
N SER A 203 24.11 -23.19 10.89
CA SER A 203 24.75 -23.96 9.81
C SER A 203 23.97 -23.87 8.50
N TYR A 204 22.64 -23.88 8.55
CA TYR A 204 21.80 -23.68 7.37
C TYR A 204 21.95 -22.27 6.77
N GLN A 205 22.08 -21.23 7.60
CA GLN A 205 22.21 -19.85 7.15
C GLN A 205 23.61 -19.47 6.67
N THR A 206 24.65 -20.08 7.23
CA THR A 206 26.06 -19.85 6.85
C THR A 206 26.56 -20.84 5.82
N SER A 207 25.74 -21.80 5.40
CA SER A 207 26.12 -22.78 4.38
C SER A 207 26.36 -22.11 3.01
N PRO A 208 27.52 -22.35 2.36
CA PRO A 208 27.82 -21.80 1.05
C PRO A 208 26.85 -22.29 -0.03
N TYR A 209 26.32 -23.52 0.10
CA TYR A 209 25.31 -24.05 -0.83
C TYR A 209 23.99 -23.30 -0.75
N MET A 210 23.56 -22.92 0.46
CA MET A 210 22.35 -22.11 0.64
C MET A 210 22.55 -20.68 0.16
N ARG A 211 23.78 -20.14 0.19
CA ARG A 211 24.11 -18.84 -0.40
C ARG A 211 23.87 -18.81 -1.91
N ILE A 212 24.22 -19.90 -2.60
CA ILE A 212 24.00 -20.07 -4.05
C ILE A 212 22.51 -20.28 -4.36
N LEU A 213 21.79 -21.02 -3.53
CA LEU A 213 20.35 -21.27 -3.74
C LEU A 213 19.46 -20.05 -3.39
N ARG A 214 19.90 -19.18 -2.47
CA ARG A 214 19.16 -17.97 -2.08
C ARG A 214 19.34 -16.79 -3.05
N SER A 215 20.49 -16.71 -3.73
CA SER A 215 20.82 -15.61 -4.63
C SER A 215 19.86 -15.44 -5.83
N PRO A 216 19.30 -16.50 -6.45
CA PRO A 216 18.27 -16.35 -7.49
C PRO A 216 16.83 -16.31 -6.95
N LEU A 217 16.56 -16.82 -5.74
CA LEU A 217 15.20 -16.87 -5.18
C LEU A 217 14.80 -15.60 -4.40
N GLN A 218 15.76 -14.79 -3.92
CA GLN A 218 15.47 -13.47 -3.34
C GLN A 218 15.23 -12.38 -4.40
N VAL A 219 15.72 -12.58 -5.63
CA VAL A 219 15.43 -11.70 -6.79
C VAL A 219 13.99 -11.88 -7.30
N GLY A 220 13.25 -12.86 -6.77
CA GLY A 220 11.89 -13.21 -7.18
C GLY A 220 10.87 -13.09 -6.05
N GLY A 221 10.89 -12.00 -5.27
CA GLY A 221 9.63 -11.53 -4.72
C GLY A 221 8.71 -11.24 -5.91
N MET A 222 7.78 -12.13 -6.24
CA MET A 222 6.79 -11.94 -7.33
C MET A 222 5.84 -10.78 -6.98
N GLY A 223 6.39 -9.58 -7.05
CA GLY A 223 5.80 -8.27 -6.93
C GLY A 223 6.67 -7.35 -7.78
N GLY A 224 6.50 -7.45 -9.10
CA GLY A 224 7.26 -6.66 -10.07
C GLY A 224 7.90 -7.52 -11.16
N LEU A 225 7.12 -7.92 -12.16
CA LEU A 225 7.68 -8.09 -13.50
C LEU A 225 8.00 -6.69 -14.04
N THR A 226 9.05 -6.06 -13.55
CA THR A 226 9.70 -4.96 -14.25
C THR A 226 11.09 -5.45 -14.62
N ALA A 227 11.11 -6.22 -15.70
CA ALA A 227 12.34 -6.47 -16.43
C ALA A 227 12.90 -5.10 -16.85
N ARG A 228 14.13 -4.85 -16.42
CA ARG A 228 15.02 -3.80 -16.89
C ARG A 228 15.07 -3.85 -18.43
N GLN A 229 14.34 -2.98 -19.13
CA GLN A 229 14.41 -2.87 -20.59
C GLN A 229 15.13 -1.58 -20.99
N HIS A 230 16.32 -1.78 -21.57
CA HIS A 230 16.97 -0.82 -22.45
C HIS A 230 16.15 -0.64 -23.75
N HIS A 231 16.23 0.57 -24.32
CA HIS A 231 15.69 1.00 -25.61
C HIS A 231 15.76 -0.04 -26.76
N HIS A 232 14.65 -0.25 -27.50
CA HIS A 232 14.47 0.21 -28.90
C HIS A 232 13.14 -0.29 -29.54
N SER A 233 12.38 0.67 -30.10
CA SER A 233 11.52 0.69 -31.32
C SER A 233 10.50 -0.42 -31.69
N HIS A 234 9.26 0.06 -31.91
CA HIS A 234 8.26 -0.22 -32.97
C HIS A 234 7.91 -1.66 -33.38
N ASP A 235 6.68 -2.11 -33.04
CA ASP A 235 5.54 -2.30 -33.96
C ASP A 235 4.39 -3.09 -33.28
N ALA A 236 3.14 -2.73 -33.59
CA ALA A 236 1.92 -3.46 -33.24
C ALA A 236 1.31 -4.05 -34.53
N PRO A 237 0.21 -4.86 -34.52
CA PRO A 237 -0.61 -5.37 -33.42
C PRO A 237 -0.98 -6.89 -33.54
N HIS A 238 -1.49 -7.50 -32.45
CA HIS A 238 -2.75 -8.28 -32.40
C HIS A 238 -2.86 -9.21 -31.15
N VAL A 239 -3.87 -8.92 -30.33
CA VAL A 239 -4.83 -9.82 -29.65
C VAL A 239 -4.30 -11.13 -29.04
N HIS A 240 -3.87 -11.07 -27.79
CA HIS A 240 -4.27 -11.98 -26.69
C HIS A 240 -3.71 -11.40 -25.38
N GLY A 241 -4.55 -10.69 -24.62
CA GLY A 241 -4.13 -9.93 -23.44
C GLY A 241 -3.67 -10.83 -22.29
N SER A 242 -2.37 -11.13 -22.25
CA SER A 242 -1.73 -11.65 -21.05
C SER A 242 -1.77 -10.58 -19.95
N LEU A 243 -1.78 -11.00 -18.69
CA LEU A 243 -1.74 -10.09 -17.54
C LEU A 243 -0.50 -9.17 -17.58
N ALA A 244 0.57 -9.62 -18.23
CA ALA A 244 1.76 -8.82 -18.50
C ALA A 244 1.54 -7.73 -19.57
N ALA A 245 0.72 -7.99 -20.60
CA ALA A 245 0.31 -6.97 -21.57
C ALA A 245 -0.53 -5.90 -20.88
N ARG A 246 -1.48 -6.29 -20.00
CA ARG A 246 -2.25 -5.32 -19.19
C ARG A 246 -1.40 -4.54 -18.19
N VAL A 247 -0.40 -5.15 -17.56
CA VAL A 247 0.54 -4.44 -16.66
C VAL A 247 1.40 -3.45 -17.46
N ALA A 248 1.90 -3.85 -18.63
CA ALA A 248 2.62 -2.94 -19.53
C ALA A 248 1.71 -1.81 -20.07
N GLU A 249 0.43 -2.11 -20.31
CA GLU A 249 -0.58 -1.13 -20.71
C GLU A 249 -0.95 -0.20 -19.54
N MET A 250 -1.02 -0.70 -18.31
CA MET A 250 -1.20 0.10 -17.09
C MET A 250 0.03 0.96 -16.78
N ASP A 251 1.24 0.52 -17.14
CA ASP A 251 2.45 1.34 -17.05
C ASP A 251 2.49 2.44 -18.13
N GLN A 252 1.72 2.30 -19.22
CA GLN A 252 1.54 3.34 -20.25
C GLN A 252 0.52 4.41 -19.84
N TYR A 253 -0.40 4.10 -18.93
CA TYR A 253 -1.45 5.03 -18.51
C TYR A 253 -1.21 5.51 -17.07
N THR A 254 -1.21 6.81 -16.85
CA THR A 254 -1.24 7.36 -15.49
C THR A 254 -2.63 7.14 -14.90
N VAL A 255 -2.81 6.06 -14.12
CA VAL A 255 -4.08 5.79 -13.43
C VAL A 255 -4.22 6.75 -12.26
N VAL A 256 -5.05 7.77 -12.42
CA VAL A 256 -5.45 8.66 -11.32
C VAL A 256 -6.52 7.94 -10.49
N GLN A 257 -6.13 7.41 -9.33
CA GLN A 257 -7.09 6.83 -8.38
C GLN A 257 -7.54 7.91 -7.39
N VAL A 258 -8.85 8.09 -7.29
CA VAL A 258 -9.48 9.03 -6.35
C VAL A 258 -10.05 8.26 -5.16
N GLU A 259 -9.63 8.63 -3.96
CA GLU A 259 -10.12 8.02 -2.71
C GLU A 259 -11.07 8.97 -1.97
N PHE A 260 -12.35 8.58 -1.84
CA PHE A 260 -13.30 9.28 -0.96
C PHE A 260 -13.23 8.71 0.46
N LYS A 261 -13.44 9.55 1.48
CA LYS A 261 -13.56 9.03 2.86
C LYS A 261 -14.80 8.15 2.96
N GLN A 262 -14.75 7.16 3.86
CA GLN A 262 -15.87 6.25 4.08
C GLN A 262 -17.14 7.05 4.43
N GLY A 263 -18.20 6.88 3.62
CA GLY A 263 -19.47 7.58 3.80
C GLY A 263 -19.59 8.94 3.11
N GLU A 264 -18.53 9.49 2.49
CA GLU A 264 -18.66 10.75 1.74
C GLU A 264 -19.58 10.60 0.52
N LEU A 265 -19.52 9.45 -0.14
CA LEU A 265 -20.38 9.10 -1.27
C LEU A 265 -21.55 8.19 -0.85
N SER A 266 -21.84 7.96 0.43
CA SER A 266 -22.99 7.11 0.78
C SER A 266 -24.29 7.85 0.47
N GLY A 267 -24.94 7.43 -0.62
CA GLY A 267 -26.29 7.82 -0.99
C GLY A 267 -27.28 6.66 -0.79
N PRO A 268 -28.60 6.93 -0.90
CA PRO A 268 -29.66 5.94 -0.70
C PRO A 268 -29.61 4.74 -1.67
N ASP A 269 -28.84 4.83 -2.75
CA ASP A 269 -28.62 3.76 -3.73
C ASP A 269 -27.17 3.25 -3.79
N ILE A 270 -26.33 3.64 -2.84
CA ILE A 270 -24.92 3.24 -2.79
C ILE A 270 -24.76 2.22 -1.67
N GLU A 271 -24.76 0.94 -2.05
CA GLU A 271 -24.48 -0.16 -1.14
C GLU A 271 -23.01 -0.56 -1.27
N GLN A 272 -22.28 -0.56 -0.15
CA GLN A 272 -20.89 -1.03 -0.09
C GLN A 272 -19.93 -0.28 -1.04
N GLY A 273 -20.20 1.01 -1.32
CA GLY A 273 -19.39 1.83 -2.21
C GLY A 273 -19.66 1.61 -3.70
N TYR A 274 -20.63 0.76 -4.05
CA TYR A 274 -21.09 0.57 -5.41
C TYR A 274 -22.54 1.00 -5.55
N ARG A 275 -22.88 1.48 -6.74
CA ARG A 275 -24.27 1.79 -7.08
C ARG A 275 -25.06 0.49 -7.16
N ALA A 276 -26.03 0.31 -6.29
CA ALA A 276 -27.00 -0.77 -6.38
C ALA A 276 -28.09 -0.32 -7.36
N TYR A 277 -28.09 -0.86 -8.57
CA TYR A 277 -29.20 -0.73 -9.53
C TYR A 277 -30.41 -1.58 -9.11
N LYS A 278 -30.78 -1.50 -7.83
CA LYS A 278 -31.96 -2.14 -7.26
C LYS A 278 -33.07 -1.09 -7.29
N ASP A 279 -33.72 -0.95 -8.43
CA ASP A 279 -34.76 0.05 -8.62
C ASP A 279 -36.15 -0.53 -8.29
N GLU A 280 -36.66 -0.14 -7.12
CA GLU A 280 -38.09 0.13 -6.95
C GLU A 280 -38.22 1.59 -6.56
N LEU A 281 -38.62 2.46 -7.51
CA LEU A 281 -38.88 3.88 -7.26
C LEU A 281 -39.90 4.12 -6.12
N GLN A 282 -40.70 3.11 -5.78
CA GLN A 282 -41.79 3.19 -4.80
C GLN A 282 -41.34 3.16 -3.33
N THR A 283 -40.11 2.70 -3.05
CA THR A 283 -39.60 2.55 -1.67
C THR A 283 -38.69 3.70 -1.24
N ARG A 284 -38.50 4.70 -2.11
CA ARG A 284 -37.52 5.78 -1.88
C ARG A 284 -38.16 6.99 -1.23
N ASP A 285 -37.49 7.47 -0.18
CA ASP A 285 -37.83 8.69 0.53
C ASP A 285 -37.21 9.89 -0.18
N SER A 286 -38.04 10.81 -0.70
CA SER A 286 -37.61 12.02 -1.38
C SER A 286 -36.76 12.91 -0.48
N THR A 287 -37.05 12.94 0.82
CA THR A 287 -36.31 13.74 1.80
C THR A 287 -34.86 13.26 1.92
N SER A 288 -34.64 11.94 1.98
CA SER A 288 -33.30 11.35 2.01
C SER A 288 -32.46 11.64 0.76
N LEU A 289 -33.10 11.70 -0.42
CA LEU A 289 -32.45 12.07 -1.68
C LEU A 289 -32.08 13.55 -1.71
N GLN A 290 -32.93 14.40 -1.15
CA GLN A 290 -32.69 15.84 -1.07
C GLN A 290 -31.57 16.17 -0.09
N GLU A 291 -31.54 15.55 1.10
CA GLU A 291 -30.41 15.65 2.03
C GLU A 291 -29.09 15.18 1.41
N TRP A 292 -29.13 14.11 0.61
CA TRP A 292 -27.96 13.60 -0.10
C TRP A 292 -27.50 14.56 -1.21
N LEU A 293 -28.44 15.17 -1.95
CA LEU A 293 -28.15 16.20 -2.96
C LEU A 293 -27.48 17.41 -2.32
N GLU A 294 -28.04 17.95 -1.23
CA GLU A 294 -27.47 19.09 -0.51
C GLU A 294 -26.05 18.81 0.00
N ARG A 295 -25.84 17.61 0.57
CA ARG A 295 -24.50 17.17 1.01
C ARG A 295 -23.52 17.07 -0.16
N THR A 296 -23.96 16.50 -1.29
CA THR A 296 -23.12 16.34 -2.49
C THR A 296 -22.76 17.69 -3.10
N GLN A 297 -23.71 18.62 -3.16
CA GLN A 297 -23.49 19.99 -3.61
C GLN A 297 -22.49 20.73 -2.72
N HIS A 298 -22.65 20.63 -1.41
CA HIS A 298 -21.73 21.22 -0.45
C HIS A 298 -20.30 20.63 -0.58
N LEU A 299 -20.17 19.30 -0.71
CA LEU A 299 -18.88 18.65 -0.95
C LEU A 299 -18.25 19.09 -2.28
N LYS A 300 -19.05 19.20 -3.34
CA LYS A 300 -18.60 19.65 -4.67
C LYS A 300 -18.10 21.09 -4.62
N GLN A 301 -18.85 22.00 -3.99
CA GLN A 301 -18.44 23.39 -3.80
C GLN A 301 -17.11 23.48 -3.04
N LYS A 302 -17.00 22.78 -1.92
CA LYS A 302 -15.76 22.71 -1.14
C LYS A 302 -14.57 22.17 -1.97
N THR A 303 -14.79 21.10 -2.72
CA THR A 303 -13.75 20.50 -3.57
C THR A 303 -13.35 21.44 -4.70
N ALA A 304 -14.31 22.18 -5.28
CA ALA A 304 -14.05 23.17 -6.32
C ALA A 304 -13.20 24.34 -5.79
N SER A 305 -13.49 24.82 -4.58
CA SER A 305 -12.66 25.84 -3.91
C SER A 305 -11.24 25.33 -3.64
N GLU A 306 -11.06 24.10 -3.15
CA GLU A 306 -9.72 23.49 -2.99
C GLU A 306 -9.00 23.34 -4.33
N MET A 307 -9.70 22.88 -5.36
CA MET A 307 -9.16 22.71 -6.71
C MET A 307 -8.66 24.03 -7.25
N GLN A 308 -9.45 25.10 -7.16
CA GLN A 308 -9.09 26.42 -7.65
C GLN A 308 -7.88 26.98 -6.91
N TYR A 309 -7.84 26.83 -5.58
CA TYR A 309 -6.67 27.21 -4.75
C TYR A 309 -5.40 26.50 -5.20
N VAL A 310 -5.47 25.18 -5.36
CA VAL A 310 -4.32 24.38 -5.81
C VAL A 310 -3.87 24.78 -7.22
N TRP A 311 -4.79 25.06 -8.14
CA TRP A 311 -4.43 25.53 -9.49
C TRP A 311 -3.76 26.89 -9.50
N GLN A 312 -4.26 27.86 -8.72
CA GLN A 312 -3.63 29.17 -8.63
C GLN A 312 -2.21 29.06 -8.06
N TYR A 313 -2.08 28.34 -6.93
CA TYR A 313 -0.78 28.15 -6.29
C TYR A 313 0.20 27.34 -7.16
N LEU A 314 -0.28 26.34 -7.92
CA LEU A 314 0.50 25.63 -8.92
C LEU A 314 1.05 26.60 -9.97
N GLY A 315 0.21 27.48 -10.52
CA GLY A 315 0.63 28.47 -11.53
C GLY A 315 1.68 29.44 -11.00
N GLU A 316 1.49 29.97 -9.79
CA GLU A 316 2.47 30.83 -9.11
C GLU A 316 3.81 30.11 -8.90
N ARG A 317 3.77 28.85 -8.42
CA ARG A 317 4.98 28.04 -8.23
C ARG A 317 5.67 27.67 -9.53
N GLU A 318 4.90 27.41 -10.58
CA GLU A 318 5.44 27.07 -11.90
C GLU A 318 6.15 28.27 -12.52
N GLN A 319 5.57 29.47 -12.39
CA GLN A 319 6.23 30.71 -12.77
C GLN A 319 7.55 30.91 -12.00
N ALA A 320 7.54 30.70 -10.68
CA ALA A 320 8.76 30.78 -9.87
C ALA A 320 9.81 29.74 -10.29
N PHE A 321 9.39 28.51 -10.63
CA PHE A 321 10.28 27.46 -11.12
C PHE A 321 11.01 27.83 -12.41
N TYR A 322 10.29 28.42 -13.39
CA TYR A 322 10.91 28.84 -14.65
C TYR A 322 11.83 30.07 -14.50
N GLN A 323 11.69 30.84 -13.42
CA GLN A 323 12.63 31.91 -13.07
C GLN A 323 13.95 31.37 -12.49
N LEU A 324 13.97 30.13 -11.98
CA LEU A 324 15.18 29.47 -11.50
C LEU A 324 16.01 28.98 -12.69
N VAL A 325 16.99 29.78 -13.10
CA VAL A 325 17.86 29.47 -14.25
C VAL A 325 18.81 28.31 -13.94
N HIS A 326 19.36 28.25 -12.73
CA HIS A 326 20.37 27.27 -12.35
C HIS A 326 19.75 25.96 -11.87
N GLU A 327 20.31 24.83 -12.31
CA GLU A 327 20.00 23.49 -11.80
C GLU A 327 20.65 23.28 -10.43
N ASP A 328 20.09 23.90 -9.41
CA ASP A 328 20.53 23.82 -8.03
C ASP A 328 19.54 23.02 -7.15
N ARG A 329 19.89 22.90 -5.86
CA ARG A 329 19.05 22.18 -4.88
C ARG A 329 17.66 22.81 -4.77
N GLU A 330 17.55 24.13 -4.85
CA GLU A 330 16.28 24.83 -4.69
C GLU A 330 15.34 24.53 -5.86
N LYS A 331 15.87 24.56 -7.09
CA LYS A 331 15.11 24.18 -8.29
C LYS A 331 14.64 22.72 -8.24
N ASP A 332 15.45 21.80 -7.72
CA ASP A 332 15.03 20.41 -7.55
C ASP A 332 13.92 20.24 -6.49
N ILE A 333 13.95 21.02 -5.41
CA ILE A 333 12.88 21.05 -4.41
C ILE A 333 11.59 21.58 -5.03
N VAL A 334 11.65 22.72 -5.71
CA VAL A 334 10.47 23.32 -6.37
C VAL A 334 9.89 22.38 -7.44
N ARG A 335 10.72 21.67 -8.20
CA ARG A 335 10.27 20.64 -9.16
C ARG A 335 9.40 19.57 -8.49
N ARG A 336 9.81 19.09 -7.31
CA ARG A 336 9.08 18.06 -6.56
C ARG A 336 7.79 18.61 -5.95
N GLU A 337 7.81 19.86 -5.49
CA GLU A 337 6.59 20.55 -5.05
C GLU A 337 5.57 20.63 -6.20
N LEU A 338 6.00 21.02 -7.40
CA LEU A 338 5.15 21.08 -8.60
C LEU A 338 4.57 19.71 -8.96
N GLN A 339 5.37 18.64 -8.90
CA GLN A 339 4.87 17.28 -9.12
C GLN A 339 3.78 16.91 -8.12
N LEU A 340 3.96 17.24 -6.84
CA LEU A 340 2.96 16.97 -5.81
C LEU A 340 1.68 17.81 -6.02
N LEU A 341 1.82 19.11 -6.28
CA LEU A 341 0.70 20.01 -6.57
C LEU A 341 -0.10 19.56 -7.80
N ASN A 342 0.58 19.15 -8.87
CA ASN A 342 -0.07 18.66 -10.09
C ASN A 342 -0.85 17.36 -9.84
N ASN A 343 -0.29 16.44 -9.05
CA ASN A 343 -0.99 15.22 -8.63
C ASN A 343 -2.25 15.55 -7.80
N MET A 344 -2.16 16.51 -6.88
CA MET A 344 -3.31 16.95 -6.07
C MET A 344 -4.38 17.66 -6.91
N ALA A 345 -3.97 18.53 -7.84
CA ALA A 345 -4.89 19.17 -8.78
C ALA A 345 -5.65 18.13 -9.61
N SER A 346 -4.94 17.13 -10.12
CA SER A 346 -5.55 16.03 -10.89
C SER A 346 -6.55 15.20 -10.06
N ASP A 347 -6.22 14.89 -8.80
CA ASP A 347 -7.13 14.23 -7.87
C ASP A 347 -8.40 15.07 -7.62
N LEU A 348 -8.25 16.36 -7.32
CA LEU A 348 -9.36 17.28 -7.05
C LEU A 348 -10.28 17.48 -8.26
N VAL A 349 -9.72 17.63 -9.46
CA VAL A 349 -10.50 17.70 -10.71
C VAL A 349 -11.36 16.45 -10.87
N THR A 350 -10.76 15.28 -10.65
CA THR A 350 -11.45 14.00 -10.80
C THR A 350 -12.53 13.83 -9.72
N ARG A 351 -12.27 14.26 -8.47
CA ARG A 351 -13.30 14.32 -7.40
C ARG A 351 -14.47 15.21 -7.78
N CYS A 352 -14.21 16.43 -8.25
CA CYS A 352 -15.26 17.36 -8.68
C CYS A 352 -16.13 16.77 -9.78
N ALA A 353 -15.54 16.08 -10.76
CA ALA A 353 -16.27 15.40 -11.82
C ALA A 353 -17.18 14.29 -11.27
N ILE A 354 -16.67 13.45 -10.37
CA ILE A 354 -17.46 12.38 -9.71
C ILE A 354 -18.62 12.97 -8.91
N LEU A 355 -18.38 14.02 -8.12
CA LEU A 355 -19.43 14.70 -7.36
C LEU A 355 -20.48 15.35 -8.26
N GLY A 356 -20.06 15.94 -9.39
CA GLY A 356 -20.98 16.50 -10.39
C GLY A 356 -21.88 15.45 -11.05
N TYR A 357 -21.37 14.24 -11.26
CA TYR A 357 -22.18 13.11 -11.69
C TYR A 357 -23.23 12.73 -10.64
N HIS A 358 -22.84 12.60 -9.36
CA HIS A 358 -23.77 12.25 -8.28
C HIS A 358 -24.85 13.30 -8.06
N GLU A 359 -24.49 14.59 -8.13
CA GLU A 359 -25.46 15.69 -8.08
C GLU A 359 -26.49 15.58 -9.21
N SER A 360 -26.03 15.40 -10.45
CA SER A 360 -26.91 15.31 -11.62
C SER A 360 -27.84 14.10 -11.54
N ASP A 361 -27.34 12.98 -11.02
CA ASP A 361 -28.13 11.77 -10.80
C ASP A 361 -29.20 11.96 -9.72
N ALA A 362 -28.87 12.63 -8.62
CA ALA A 362 -29.82 12.97 -7.58
C ALA A 362 -30.93 13.89 -8.09
N VAL A 363 -30.59 14.94 -8.86
CA VAL A 363 -31.56 15.86 -9.49
C VAL A 363 -32.48 15.10 -10.45
N LYS A 364 -31.92 14.28 -11.34
CA LYS A 364 -32.70 13.46 -12.28
C LYS A 364 -33.72 12.61 -11.54
N ARG A 365 -33.37 12.04 -10.40
CA ARG A 365 -34.25 11.17 -9.61
C ARG A 365 -35.34 11.92 -8.89
N LEU A 366 -35.04 13.08 -8.31
CA LEU A 366 -36.07 13.95 -7.72
C LEU A 366 -37.10 14.32 -8.79
N GLN A 367 -36.65 14.70 -9.99
CA GLN A 367 -37.54 14.95 -11.13
C GLN A 367 -38.39 13.74 -11.52
N GLN A 368 -37.84 12.52 -11.47
CA GLN A 368 -38.60 11.29 -11.74
C GLN A 368 -39.66 10.99 -10.68
N ILE A 369 -39.40 11.32 -9.41
CA ILE A 369 -40.38 11.19 -8.32
C ILE A 369 -41.49 12.23 -8.52
N GLU A 370 -41.15 13.50 -8.74
CA GLU A 370 -42.10 14.59 -9.00
C GLU A 370 -42.95 14.34 -10.26
N ALA A 371 -42.33 13.88 -11.35
CA ALA A 371 -43.02 13.58 -12.61
C ALA A 371 -43.93 12.35 -12.54
N LYS A 372 -43.79 11.50 -11.51
CA LYS A 372 -44.73 10.41 -11.24
C LYS A 372 -45.98 10.92 -10.51
N ASP A 373 -45.84 12.00 -9.74
CA ASP A 373 -46.95 12.65 -9.04
C ASP A 373 -47.72 13.62 -9.96
N SER A 374 -47.12 14.06 -11.07
CA SER A 374 -47.77 14.86 -12.12
C SER A 374 -48.00 14.03 -13.39
N ASP A 375 -49.24 13.87 -13.88
CA ASP A 375 -49.60 13.13 -15.11
C ASP A 375 -48.95 13.64 -16.43
N SER A 376 -48.02 14.59 -16.38
CA SER A 376 -47.31 15.14 -17.54
C SER A 376 -45.92 14.51 -17.69
N ALA A 377 -45.77 13.65 -18.70
CA ALA A 377 -44.49 13.12 -19.15
C ALA A 377 -43.63 14.21 -19.81
N THR A 378 -42.95 15.02 -19.01
CA THR A 378 -41.95 15.97 -19.49
C THR A 378 -40.64 15.22 -19.79
N ALA A 379 -40.12 15.36 -21.02
CA ALA A 379 -38.89 14.72 -21.45
C ALA A 379 -37.71 15.18 -20.56
N ILE A 380 -37.02 14.22 -19.94
CA ILE A 380 -35.86 14.47 -19.08
C ILE A 380 -34.76 15.12 -19.93
N ALA A 381 -34.42 16.36 -19.61
CA ALA A 381 -33.38 17.11 -20.31
C ALA A 381 -32.00 16.42 -20.17
N SER A 382 -31.25 16.36 -21.26
CA SER A 382 -29.89 15.84 -21.29
C SER A 382 -28.93 16.75 -20.51
N TYR A 383 -27.95 16.12 -19.85
CA TYR A 383 -26.92 16.77 -19.05
C TYR A 383 -26.14 17.84 -19.83
N GLU A 384 -26.13 19.07 -19.30
CA GLU A 384 -25.14 20.10 -19.65
C GLU A 384 -24.08 20.17 -18.54
N THR A 385 -22.81 20.12 -18.94
CA THR A 385 -21.68 20.20 -18.00
C THR A 385 -21.64 21.59 -17.36
N PRO A 386 -21.68 21.72 -16.02
CA PRO A 386 -21.76 23.03 -15.38
C PRO A 386 -20.45 23.82 -15.58
N ARG A 387 -20.57 25.05 -16.06
CA ARG A 387 -19.48 26.05 -16.06
C ARG A 387 -19.34 26.60 -14.63
N HIS A 388 -18.20 26.35 -13.98
CA HIS A 388 -17.93 26.90 -12.65
C HIS A 388 -17.55 28.39 -12.78
N GLY A 389 -18.51 29.27 -12.52
CA GLY A 389 -18.22 30.66 -12.16
C GLY A 389 -18.08 30.72 -10.64
N ILE A 390 -16.86 30.89 -10.14
CA ILE A 390 -16.61 31.18 -8.72
C ILE A 390 -15.85 32.51 -8.69
N GLU A 391 -16.32 33.43 -7.84
CA GLU A 391 -15.78 34.78 -7.68
C GLU A 391 -14.39 34.71 -7.00
N THR A 392 -13.41 35.38 -7.61
CA THR A 392 -11.98 35.40 -7.24
C THR A 392 -11.71 35.91 -5.82
N GLU A 393 -12.62 36.66 -5.20
CA GLU A 393 -12.44 37.25 -3.86
C GLU A 393 -12.56 36.24 -2.71
N GLN A 394 -13.09 35.04 -2.94
CA GLN A 394 -13.20 34.00 -1.89
C GLN A 394 -11.89 33.22 -1.63
N MET A 395 -10.87 33.38 -2.46
CA MET A 395 -9.66 32.54 -2.40
C MET A 395 -8.69 32.92 -1.29
N ASP A 396 -8.58 34.21 -0.95
CA ASP A 396 -7.65 34.71 0.08
C ASP A 396 -8.07 34.31 1.52
N ASN A 397 -9.32 33.85 1.69
CA ASN A 397 -9.91 33.52 2.98
C ASN A 397 -10.23 32.01 3.13
N TYR A 398 -9.81 31.18 2.17
CA TYR A 398 -10.17 29.76 2.13
C TYR A 398 -9.06 28.86 2.68
N GLY A 399 -9.39 28.05 3.69
CA GLY A 399 -8.47 27.07 4.27
C GLY A 399 -8.56 25.69 3.57
N PRO A 400 -7.55 25.25 2.78
CA PRO A 400 -7.57 23.99 2.02
C PRO A 400 -7.37 22.74 2.91
N ARG A 401 -8.34 22.44 3.77
CA ARG A 401 -8.20 21.44 4.85
C ARG A 401 -8.00 20.01 4.35
N VAL A 402 -8.68 19.55 3.29
CA VAL A 402 -8.56 18.15 2.85
C VAL A 402 -7.19 17.91 2.23
N VAL A 403 -6.75 18.82 1.35
CA VAL A 403 -5.39 18.82 0.80
C VAL A 403 -4.34 18.84 1.91
N THR A 404 -4.51 19.70 2.92
CA THR A 404 -3.58 19.80 4.06
C THR A 404 -3.42 18.45 4.80
N GLU A 405 -4.52 17.73 5.07
CA GLU A 405 -4.46 16.41 5.73
C GLU A 405 -3.76 15.35 4.86
N GLN A 406 -3.95 15.39 3.55
CA GLN A 406 -3.29 14.49 2.61
C GLN A 406 -1.79 14.72 2.54
N ILE A 407 -1.36 16.00 2.48
CA ILE A 407 0.05 16.40 2.55
C ILE A 407 0.65 15.94 3.89
N ARG A 408 -0.05 16.16 5.02
CA ARG A 408 0.42 15.74 6.35
C ARG A 408 0.65 14.24 6.46
N THR A 409 -0.29 13.45 5.94
CA THR A 409 -0.18 11.99 5.91
C THR A 409 1.02 11.54 5.08
N THR A 410 1.20 12.14 3.92
CA THR A 410 2.32 11.86 3.01
C THR A 410 3.66 12.20 3.65
N TRP A 411 3.77 13.38 4.25
CA TRP A 411 4.96 13.84 4.96
C TRP A 411 5.36 12.89 6.08
N SER A 412 4.41 12.48 6.92
CA SER A 412 4.66 11.56 8.05
C SER A 412 5.23 10.22 7.58
N ILE A 413 4.67 9.65 6.50
CA ILE A 413 5.13 8.38 5.91
C ILE A 413 6.54 8.55 5.34
N GLN A 414 6.78 9.59 4.53
CA GLN A 414 8.08 9.82 3.92
C GLN A 414 9.17 10.03 4.98
N LYS A 415 8.88 10.80 6.04
CA LYS A 415 9.80 11.05 7.17
C LYS A 415 10.18 9.76 7.90
N GLN A 416 9.20 8.88 8.12
CA GLN A 416 9.47 7.55 8.69
C GLN A 416 10.41 6.74 7.80
N VAL A 417 10.12 6.66 6.50
CA VAL A 417 10.93 5.89 5.54
C VAL A 417 12.36 6.44 5.44
N VAL A 418 12.55 7.76 5.42
CA VAL A 418 13.89 8.38 5.42
C VAL A 418 14.67 7.99 6.66
N SER A 419 14.08 8.11 7.85
CA SER A 419 14.72 7.70 9.11
C SER A 419 15.14 6.22 9.09
N ASP A 420 14.31 5.36 8.50
CA ASP A 420 14.58 3.94 8.40
C ASP A 420 15.74 3.64 7.44
N ILE A 421 15.80 4.32 6.29
CA ILE A 421 16.92 4.20 5.33
C ILE A 421 18.22 4.73 5.94
N GLU A 422 18.18 5.88 6.62
CA GLU A 422 19.35 6.49 7.26
C GLU A 422 19.95 5.59 8.34
N ARG A 423 19.10 4.96 9.16
CA ARG A 423 19.55 4.00 10.18
C ARG A 423 20.23 2.79 9.55
N SER A 424 19.68 2.27 8.45
CA SER A 424 20.28 1.16 7.70
C SER A 424 21.61 1.58 7.09
N LEU A 425 21.71 2.79 6.52
CA LEU A 425 22.94 3.35 5.98
C LEU A 425 24.02 3.55 7.05
N SER A 426 23.69 4.18 8.19
CA SER A 426 24.65 4.43 9.26
C SER A 426 25.24 3.13 9.81
N TYR A 427 24.41 2.11 9.92
CA TYR A 427 24.86 0.79 10.34
C TYR A 427 25.74 0.14 9.27
N TYR A 428 25.32 0.18 8.00
CA TYR A 428 26.11 -0.36 6.90
C TYR A 428 27.48 0.32 6.74
N GLU A 429 27.55 1.63 6.99
CA GLU A 429 28.80 2.38 7.01
C GLU A 429 29.72 1.98 8.17
N ALA A 430 29.15 1.73 9.35
CA ALA A 430 29.90 1.25 10.52
C ALA A 430 30.49 -0.16 10.30
N LEU A 431 29.82 -1.00 9.50
CA LEU A 431 30.29 -2.36 9.21
C LEU A 431 31.54 -2.43 8.31
N GLN A 432 31.91 -1.34 7.62
CA GLN A 432 32.97 -1.31 6.61
C GLN A 432 32.99 -2.57 5.70
N PRO A 433 31.88 -2.93 5.02
CA PRO A 433 31.89 -4.13 4.20
C PRO A 433 32.93 -3.98 3.09
N GLY A 434 33.63 -5.08 2.79
CA GLY A 434 34.74 -5.11 1.84
C GLY A 434 34.35 -4.51 0.49
N GLU A 435 35.35 -4.03 -0.27
CA GLU A 435 35.20 -3.35 -1.57
C GLU A 435 34.73 -4.29 -2.71
N SER A 436 33.80 -5.22 -2.43
CA SER A 436 33.11 -5.90 -3.51
C SER A 436 32.35 -4.85 -4.32
N THR A 437 32.46 -4.93 -5.65
CA THR A 437 31.85 -3.96 -6.58
C THR A 437 30.32 -3.86 -6.38
N LEU A 438 29.67 -4.96 -6.00
CA LEU A 438 28.22 -5.02 -5.77
C LEU A 438 27.80 -4.33 -4.47
N ASP A 439 28.57 -4.46 -3.39
CA ASP A 439 28.26 -3.83 -2.10
C ASP A 439 28.49 -2.31 -2.15
N ALA A 440 29.52 -1.88 -2.88
CA ALA A 440 29.77 -0.46 -3.13
C ALA A 440 28.65 0.18 -3.98
N GLU A 441 28.18 -0.51 -5.03
CA GLU A 441 27.09 -0.02 -5.88
C GLU A 441 25.77 0.08 -5.10
N ARG A 442 25.44 -0.93 -4.29
CA ARG A 442 24.25 -0.91 -3.42
C ARG A 442 24.30 0.21 -2.38
N ARG A 443 25.47 0.45 -1.76
CA ARG A 443 25.66 1.59 -0.84
C ARG A 443 25.40 2.92 -1.53
N LYS A 444 25.92 3.09 -2.75
CA LYS A 444 25.72 4.29 -3.55
C LYS A 444 24.24 4.49 -3.87
N GLN A 445 23.53 3.43 -4.26
CA GLN A 445 22.08 3.49 -4.53
C GLN A 445 21.29 3.85 -3.27
N LEU A 446 21.58 3.23 -2.11
CA LEU A 446 20.91 3.56 -0.85
C LEU A 446 21.13 5.03 -0.46
N ARG A 447 22.35 5.57 -0.60
CA ARG A 447 22.63 6.99 -0.33
C ARG A 447 21.87 7.91 -1.28
N GLN A 448 21.89 7.62 -2.59
CA GLN A 448 21.16 8.41 -3.59
C GLN A 448 19.64 8.40 -3.31
N ASN A 449 19.08 7.26 -2.93
CA ASN A 449 17.67 7.14 -2.57
C ASN A 449 17.35 7.86 -1.27
N ALA A 450 18.23 7.81 -0.26
CA ALA A 450 18.06 8.55 0.99
C ALA A 450 18.07 10.06 0.75
N GLU A 451 19.02 10.55 -0.04
CA GLU A 451 19.10 11.97 -0.43
C GLU A 451 17.89 12.41 -1.25
N SER A 452 17.46 11.60 -2.21
CA SER A 452 16.24 11.88 -2.97
C SER A 452 15.02 11.90 -2.05
N MET A 453 14.86 10.94 -1.14
CA MET A 453 13.74 10.92 -0.22
C MET A 453 13.78 12.09 0.78
N ARG A 454 14.96 12.54 1.24
CA ARG A 454 15.11 13.76 2.05
C ARG A 454 14.57 14.99 1.34
N ARG A 455 14.91 15.17 0.06
CA ARG A 455 14.40 16.29 -0.74
C ARG A 455 12.88 16.22 -0.93
N ASN A 456 12.30 15.03 -1.05
CA ASN A 456 10.85 14.85 -1.07
C ASN A 456 10.20 15.23 0.26
N VAL A 457 10.80 14.83 1.39
CA VAL A 457 10.32 15.21 2.74
C VAL A 457 10.35 16.72 2.89
N GLU A 458 11.46 17.36 2.51
CA GLU A 458 11.61 18.82 2.58
C GLU A 458 10.57 19.55 1.72
N ALA A 459 10.37 19.13 0.47
CA ALA A 459 9.35 19.69 -0.41
C ALA A 459 7.94 19.55 0.19
N THR A 460 7.61 18.36 0.71
CA THR A 460 6.30 18.10 1.34
C THR A 460 6.12 18.90 2.63
N GLU A 461 7.18 19.09 3.42
CA GLU A 461 7.18 19.90 4.65
C GLU A 461 6.96 21.39 4.37
N ARG A 462 7.63 21.94 3.33
CA ARG A 462 7.42 23.33 2.90
C ARG A 462 5.97 23.57 2.47
N LEU A 463 5.41 22.66 1.67
CA LEU A 463 4.00 22.71 1.29
C LEU A 463 3.08 22.57 2.51
N LEU A 464 3.36 21.63 3.41
CA LEU A 464 2.56 21.45 4.62
C LEU A 464 2.52 22.73 5.46
N ASN A 465 3.67 23.36 5.69
CA ASN A 465 3.76 24.58 6.48
C ASN A 465 2.94 25.72 5.86
N HIS A 466 3.02 25.89 4.53
CA HIS A 466 2.24 26.89 3.82
C HIS A 466 0.72 26.63 3.94
N PHE A 467 0.28 25.39 3.68
CA PHE A 467 -1.13 25.02 3.75
C PHE A 467 -1.69 25.08 5.18
N GLU A 468 -0.91 24.69 6.18
CA GLU A 468 -1.30 24.83 7.59
C GLU A 468 -1.41 26.28 8.03
N GLN A 469 -0.52 27.15 7.55
CA GLN A 469 -0.61 28.59 7.81
C GLN A 469 -1.90 29.17 7.22
N GLN A 470 -2.22 28.83 5.97
CA GLN A 470 -3.44 29.27 5.31
C GLN A 470 -4.71 28.79 6.01
N VAL A 471 -4.74 27.53 6.47
CA VAL A 471 -5.85 27.02 7.29
C VAL A 471 -5.98 27.79 8.60
N ARG A 472 -4.88 28.17 9.26
CA ARG A 472 -4.92 28.97 10.49
C ARG A 472 -5.45 30.38 10.23
N GLU A 473 -4.98 31.04 9.17
CA GLU A 473 -5.40 32.39 8.80
C GLU A 473 -6.90 32.43 8.46
N ALA A 474 -7.39 31.46 7.68
CA ALA A 474 -8.82 31.30 7.40
C ALA A 474 -9.64 31.05 8.67
N ASP A 475 -9.17 30.20 9.59
CA ASP A 475 -9.85 29.89 10.85
C ASP A 475 -9.93 31.10 11.81
N GLU A 476 -8.95 32.01 11.76
CA GLU A 476 -8.95 33.24 12.53
C GLU A 476 -9.89 34.30 11.96
N GLN A 477 -10.02 34.36 10.64
CA GLN A 477 -10.97 35.27 9.97
C GLN A 477 -12.43 34.87 10.21
N VAL A 478 -12.75 33.57 10.22
CA VAL A 478 -14.11 33.07 10.53
C VAL A 478 -14.54 33.40 11.97
N LYS A 479 -13.59 33.63 12.88
CA LYS A 479 -13.86 33.98 14.28
C LYS A 479 -14.05 35.48 14.53
N LYS A 480 -13.65 36.33 13.59
CA LYS A 480 -13.85 37.79 13.64
C LYS A 480 -15.20 38.13 13.05
#